data_AF-A0A7W5SJV2-F1
#
_entry.id   AF-A0A7W5SJV2-F1
#
_cell.length_a   1.000
_cell.length_b   1.000
_cell.length_c   1.000
_cell.angle_alpha   90.00
_cell.angle_beta   90.00
_cell.angle_gamma   90.00
#
_symmetry.space_group_name_H-M   'P 1'
#
loop_
_entity.id
_entity.type
_entity.pdbx_description
1 polymer ?
#
loop_
_entity_poly.entity_id
_entity_poly.type
_entity_poly.pdbx_seq_one_letter_code
_entity_poly.pdbx_strand_id
1 'polypeptide(L)' 'MAVTKLEQWKNDRKNRPKPRVVAEKTHVVEIECAHCRRHFFRWTSTASGYGRCEECSQSAELVRS' A
#
# COMPACT_ATOMS: atom_id res chain seq x y z
N MET A 1 -3.38 7.88 27.00
CA MET A 1 -4.48 8.21 26.08
C MET A 1 -4.77 7.00 25.22
N ALA A 2 -6.00 6.47 25.23
CA ALA A 2 -6.35 5.33 24.40
C ALA A 2 -6.35 5.77 22.93
N VAL A 3 -5.44 5.22 22.13
CA VAL A 3 -5.38 5.47 20.69
C VAL A 3 -6.63 4.85 20.07
N THR A 4 -7.50 5.67 19.47
CA THR A 4 -8.71 5.15 18.83
C THR A 4 -8.33 4.30 17.61
N LYS A 5 -9.19 3.36 17.19
CA LYS A 5 -8.98 2.56 15.97
C LYS A 5 -8.72 3.45 14.73
N LEU A 6 -9.33 4.64 14.68
CA LEU A 6 -9.13 5.62 13.62
C LEU A 6 -7.71 6.21 13.63
N GLU A 7 -7.22 6.56 14.82
CA GLU A 7 -5.85 7.06 15.00
C GLU A 7 -4.80 6.00 14.71
N GLN A 8 -5.07 4.73 15.09
CA GLN A 8 -4.23 3.59 14.70
C GLN A 8 -4.18 3.43 13.18
N TRP A 9 -5.32 3.48 12.50
CA TRP A 9 -5.37 3.35 11.04
C TRP A 9 -4.71 4.52 10.32
N LYS A 10 -4.87 5.75 10.81
CA LYS A 10 -4.16 6.94 10.30
C LYS A 10 -2.64 6.79 10.44
N ASN A 11 -2.16 6.28 11.58
CA ASN A 11 -0.74 6.06 11.81
C ASN A 11 -0.19 4.91 10.97
N ASP A 12 -0.94 3.80 10.80
CA ASP A 12 -0.55 2.70 9.91
C ASP A 12 -0.44 3.20 8.46
N ARG A 13 -1.36 4.05 7.99
CA ARG A 13 -1.25 4.71 6.68
C ARG A 13 -0.05 5.65 6.56
N LYS A 14 0.28 6.41 7.61
CA LYS A 14 1.46 7.30 7.59
C LYS A 14 2.77 6.52 7.54
N ASN A 15 2.84 5.38 8.22
CA ASN A 15 4.03 4.52 8.27
C ASN A 15 4.11 3.53 7.10
N ARG A 16 3.04 3.36 6.33
CA ARG A 16 3.08 2.53 5.12
C ARG A 16 4.00 3.18 4.08
N PRO A 17 4.85 2.38 3.41
CA PRO A 17 5.66 2.89 2.32
C PRO A 17 4.72 3.46 1.24
N LYS A 18 5.02 4.68 0.79
CA LYS A 18 4.25 5.30 -0.30
C LYS A 18 4.39 4.46 -1.57
N PRO A 19 3.32 4.32 -2.37
CA PRO A 19 3.41 3.71 -3.70
C PRO A 19 4.42 4.47 -4.54
N ARG A 20 5.38 3.77 -5.15
CA ARG A 20 6.21 4.36 -6.20
C ARG A 20 5.49 4.18 -7.53
N VAL A 21 4.82 5.25 -7.97
CA VAL A 21 4.11 5.25 -9.27
C VAL A 21 5.15 5.31 -10.38
N VAL A 22 5.12 4.31 -11.26
CA VAL A 22 6.04 4.17 -12.41
C VAL A 22 5.41 4.79 -13.65
N ALA A 23 4.11 4.57 -13.84
CA ALA A 23 3.34 5.12 -14.96
C ALA A 23 1.88 5.35 -14.54
N GLU A 24 1.27 6.38 -15.08
CA GLU A 24 -0.15 6.70 -14.87
C GLU A 24 -0.90 6.69 -16.20
N LYS A 25 -1.99 5.92 -16.26
CA LYS A 25 -3.02 5.98 -17.29
C LYS A 25 -4.32 6.49 -16.67
N THR A 26 -5.27 6.91 -17.50
CA THR A 26 -6.52 7.60 -17.09
C THR A 26 -7.24 6.98 -15.89
N HIS A 27 -7.24 5.65 -15.76
CA HIS A 27 -7.90 4.97 -14.64
C HIS A 27 -7.00 4.03 -13.86
N VAL A 28 -5.79 3.75 -14.35
CA VAL A 28 -4.92 2.69 -13.81
C VAL A 28 -3.52 3.25 -13.68
N VAL A 29 -2.90 3.03 -12.53
CA VAL A 29 -1.49 3.32 -12.29
C VAL A 29 -0.71 2.05 -12.17
N GLU A 30 0.50 2.07 -12.71
CA GLU A 30 1.54 1.10 -12.46
C GLU A 30 2.33 1.53 -11.22
N ILE A 31 2.44 0.61 -10.28
CA ILE A 31 3.11 0.82 -9.00
C ILE A 31 4.25 -0.20 -8.87
N GLU A 32 5.42 0.27 -8.49
CA GLU A 32 6.54 -0.59 -8.10
C GLU A 32 6.39 -0.96 -6.62
N CYS A 33 6.38 -2.26 -6.33
CA CYS A 33 6.35 -2.75 -4.96
C CYS A 33 7.61 -2.34 -4.20
N ALA A 34 7.44 -1.69 -3.06
CA ALA A 34 8.55 -1.27 -2.21
C ALA A 34 9.41 -2.43 -1.64
N HIS A 35 8.88 -3.66 -1.64
CA HIS A 35 9.55 -4.83 -1.05
C HIS A 35 10.24 -5.70 -2.11
N CYS A 36 9.50 -6.18 -3.11
CA CYS A 36 10.02 -7.11 -4.11
C CYS A 36 10.34 -6.45 -5.46
N ARG A 37 10.16 -5.12 -5.58
CA ARG A 37 10.41 -4.36 -6.82
C ARG A 37 9.56 -4.79 -8.03
N ARG A 38 8.61 -5.73 -7.85
CA ARG A 38 7.67 -6.14 -8.90
C ARG A 38 6.69 -5.01 -9.19
N HIS A 39 6.31 -4.88 -10.46
CA HIS A 39 5.31 -3.92 -10.88
C HIS A 39 3.92 -4.55 -10.80
N PHE A 40 2.93 -3.75 -10.40
CA PHE A 40 1.54 -4.16 -10.40
C PHE A 40 0.63 -2.97 -10.69
N PHE A 41 -0.59 -3.26 -11.13
CA PHE A 41 -1.55 -2.23 -11.53
C PHE A 41 -2.63 -2.06 -10.47
N ARG A 42 -3.00 -0.81 -10.19
CA ARG A 42 -4.15 -0.47 -9.34
C ARG A 42 -4.94 0.68 -9.96
N TRP A 43 -6.23 0.75 -9.64
CA TRP A 43 -7.04 1.90 -10.01
C TRP A 43 -6.52 3.16 -9.33
N THR A 44 -6.46 4.28 -10.04
CA THR A 44 -6.00 5.58 -9.52
C THR A 44 -6.69 5.96 -8.20
N SER A 45 -7.98 5.67 -8.07
CA SER A 45 -8.80 5.90 -6.88
C SER A 45 -8.34 5.13 -5.62
N THR A 46 -7.72 3.97 -5.81
CA THR A 46 -7.30 3.08 -4.71
C THR A 46 -5.78 3.01 -4.54
N ALA A 47 -5.02 3.40 -5.55
CA ALA A 47 -3.57 3.31 -5.63
C ALA A 47 -2.82 3.91 -4.43
N SER A 48 -3.31 5.04 -3.89
CA SER A 48 -2.72 5.72 -2.74
C SER A 48 -2.63 4.85 -1.47
N GLY A 49 -3.42 3.76 -1.39
CA GLY A 49 -3.38 2.81 -0.29
C GLY A 49 -2.39 1.66 -0.44
N TYR A 50 -1.76 1.49 -1.62
CA TYR A 50 -0.98 0.29 -1.96
C TYR A 50 0.49 0.61 -2.23
N GLY A 51 1.35 0.46 -1.22
CA GLY A 51 2.82 0.51 -1.39
C GLY A 51 3.48 -0.84 -1.68
N ARG A 52 2.74 -1.94 -1.56
CA ARG A 52 3.23 -3.30 -1.74
C ARG A 52 2.29 -4.09 -2.65
N CYS A 53 2.84 -5.06 -3.38
CA CYS A 53 2.03 -6.01 -4.12
C CYS A 53 1.24 -6.90 -3.16
N GLU A 54 0.22 -7.59 -3.68
CA GLU A 54 -0.66 -8.46 -2.91
C GLU A 54 0.11 -9.56 -2.16
N GLU A 55 1.07 -10.17 -2.86
CA GLU A 55 1.96 -11.22 -2.35
C GLU A 55 2.79 -10.74 -1.13
N CYS A 56 3.36 -9.53 -1.20
CA CYS A 56 4.09 -8.92 -0.09
C CYS A 56 3.20 -8.27 0.99
N SER A 57 1.89 -8.17 0.73
CA SER A 57 0.92 -7.67 1.70
C SER A 57 0.38 -8.81 2.55
N GLN A 58 0.08 -9.95 1.93
CA GLN A 58 -0.31 -11.19 2.63
C GLN A 58 0.78 -11.67 3.59
N SER A 59 2.05 -11.55 3.20
CA SER A 59 3.18 -11.89 4.08
C SER A 59 3.29 -10.97 5.31
N ALA A 60 2.75 -9.75 5.25
CA ALA A 60 2.75 -8.81 6.38
C ALA A 60 1.58 -9.06 7.36
N GLU A 61 0.46 -9.61 6.87
CA GLU A 61 -0.67 -10.02 7.71
C GLU A 61 -0.38 -11.31 8.47
N LEU A 62 0.36 -12.24 7.87
CA LEU A 62 0.82 -13.49 8.51
C LEU A 62 1.75 -13.27 9.72
N VAL A 63 2.46 -12.14 9.79
CA VAL A 63 3.35 -11.79 10.92
C VAL A 63 2.58 -11.12 12.08
N ARG A 64 1.30 -10.79 11.89
CA ARG A 64 0.44 -10.16 12.91
C ARG A 64 -0.59 -11.12 13.53
N SER A 65 -0.56 -12.41 13.18
CA SER A 65 -1.44 -13.45 13.75
C SER A 65 -0.79 -14.14 14.95
#